data_AF-A0A2A5QPE1-F1
#
_entry.id   AF-A0A2A5QPE1-F1
#
_cell.length_a   1.000
_cell.length_b   1.000
_cell.length_c   1.000
_cell.angle_alpha   90.00
_cell.angle_beta   90.00
_cell.angle_gamma   90.00
#
_symmetry.space_group_name_H-M   'P 1'
#
loop_
_entity.id
_entity.type
_entity.pdbx_description
1 polymer ?
#
loop_
_entity_poly.entity_id
_entity_poly.type
_entity_poly.pdbx_seq_one_letter_code
_entity_poly.pdbx_strand_id
1 'polypeptide(L)'
;MAPSRESRRTVFRQIAQLSSVDWPTYESSPLFDRSSLSALESDVRLVAETWFQHDDHETVKPFVRAVPLAYVQFDAHDRYAGSTSYQMETLFRLFLLKECHGWDHETALVEYLTQHPDLCDQLGLESVPNQSTLWRSWHHRFTAELQDTVQTVARTILIKAQNAGVSVPREPDRQTPRHGDEHTESDPDNQIILNQAETVTERVSDVAFPAFSLDRGEGCEIHENAYWDLQTYLGLRENLAVNEGARSFIHESNRKRTPLGHAHREHVRNLSIEQIRKMYRQAVSRLLDRVAETEEFFRAGIVAIDITEGDPFTGDRAGHEDEIIGTKEKTDEYAYQWATVQLVGNAVPIVLDARPVRKGDTRKEIVKDLLDSAEAAVHVDNVLMDREFDSQHILEMLSQRGLSYVVPKRMQTSEKAQAKRLLKKGKDRYETDRKLHLGDNEWHSTTLIYRRKEDSEHTDHQQYSVFMTNRKSGLLTEYGYRWEIESGYKSIKRFMGATTSKDFGLRFFYFAFACLLYSIWRAVDLLVQVQLTGEYEHSPIVTADNTLTLVKKETGIG
;
A
#
# COMPACT_ATOMS: atom_id res chain seq x y z
N MET A 1 24.60 -26.09 -4.79
CA MET A 1 26.04 -25.90 -5.11
C MET A 1 26.41 -24.45 -4.79
N ALA A 2 27.67 -24.14 -4.45
CA ALA A 2 28.08 -22.74 -4.34
C ALA A 2 27.99 -22.10 -5.74
N PRO A 3 27.42 -20.90 -5.90
CA PRO A 3 27.30 -20.28 -7.21
C PRO A 3 28.67 -20.13 -7.86
N SER A 4 28.74 -20.48 -9.13
CA SER A 4 29.98 -20.43 -9.89
C SER A 4 30.45 -18.97 -10.02
N ARG A 5 31.76 -18.76 -10.16
CA ARG A 5 32.32 -17.43 -10.47
C ARG A 5 31.74 -16.87 -11.78
N GLU A 6 31.22 -17.74 -12.63
CA GLU A 6 30.57 -17.43 -13.90
C GLU A 6 29.17 -16.86 -13.70
N SER A 7 28.32 -17.49 -12.88
CA SER A 7 26.96 -17.00 -12.60
C SER A 7 26.97 -15.59 -12.00
N ARG A 8 27.89 -15.34 -11.04
CA ARG A 8 28.10 -14.01 -10.45
C ARG A 8 28.47 -12.97 -11.50
N ARG A 9 29.37 -13.32 -12.43
CA ARG A 9 29.79 -12.42 -13.51
C ARG A 9 28.63 -12.11 -14.45
N THR A 10 27.74 -13.07 -14.70
CA THR A 10 26.53 -12.86 -15.51
C THR A 10 25.62 -11.84 -14.86
N VAL A 11 25.31 -12.00 -13.56
CA VAL A 11 24.47 -11.05 -12.79
C VAL A 11 25.03 -9.63 -12.88
N PHE A 12 26.31 -9.43 -12.55
CA PHE A 12 26.90 -8.08 -12.58
C PHE A 12 27.08 -7.50 -13.99
N ARG A 13 27.23 -8.34 -15.03
CA ARG A 13 27.21 -7.86 -16.43
C ARG A 13 25.82 -7.40 -16.83
N GLN A 14 24.78 -8.10 -16.42
CA GLN A 14 23.40 -7.72 -16.69
C GLN A 14 23.09 -6.37 -16.04
N ILE A 15 23.45 -6.20 -14.76
CA ILE A 15 23.32 -4.90 -14.06
C ILE A 15 24.05 -3.79 -14.81
N ALA A 16 25.30 -4.01 -15.22
CA ALA A 16 26.08 -3.02 -15.97
C ALA A 16 25.55 -2.71 -17.38
N GLN A 17 24.60 -3.51 -17.90
CA GLN A 17 23.96 -3.32 -19.20
C GLN A 17 22.58 -2.66 -19.10
N LEU A 18 22.03 -2.47 -17.89
CA LEU A 18 20.76 -1.78 -17.69
C LEU A 18 20.95 -0.29 -17.97
N SER A 19 20.39 0.21 -19.07
CA SER A 19 20.52 1.61 -19.50
C SER A 19 19.76 2.63 -18.64
N SER A 20 18.98 2.16 -17.66
CA SER A 20 18.09 2.95 -16.81
C SER A 20 18.48 2.96 -15.33
N VAL A 21 19.58 2.30 -14.95
CA VAL A 21 20.02 2.17 -13.55
C VAL A 21 21.50 2.47 -13.46
N ASP A 22 21.86 3.52 -12.73
CA ASP A 22 23.25 3.86 -12.54
C ASP A 22 23.83 3.12 -11.33
N TRP A 23 24.72 2.15 -11.60
CA TRP A 23 25.39 1.31 -10.62
C TRP A 23 26.90 1.54 -10.63
N PRO A 24 27.56 1.67 -9.46
CA PRO A 24 26.99 1.72 -8.10
C PRO A 24 26.37 3.08 -7.74
N THR A 25 25.37 3.10 -6.86
CA THR A 25 24.52 4.30 -6.59
C THR A 25 25.30 5.53 -6.10
N TYR A 26 26.42 5.33 -5.39
CA TYR A 26 27.25 6.42 -4.84
C TYR A 26 28.20 7.09 -5.85
N GLU A 27 28.40 6.50 -7.05
CA GLU A 27 29.24 7.09 -8.11
C GLU A 27 28.41 7.88 -9.14
N SER A 28 27.09 7.74 -9.09
CA SER A 28 26.17 8.23 -10.11
C SER A 28 25.22 9.33 -9.67
N SER A 29 25.03 9.51 -8.36
CA SER A 29 24.20 10.56 -7.79
C SER A 29 25.01 11.49 -6.86
N PRO A 30 24.95 12.83 -7.02
CA PRO A 30 25.58 13.76 -6.09
C PRO A 30 24.91 13.78 -4.70
N LEU A 31 23.81 13.03 -4.52
CA LEU A 31 23.06 12.93 -3.26
C LEU A 31 23.66 11.92 -2.28
N PHE A 32 24.48 10.97 -2.75
CA PHE A 32 25.00 9.89 -1.93
C PHE A 32 26.52 9.81 -2.02
N ASP A 33 27.18 9.75 -0.87
CA ASP A 33 28.59 9.40 -0.78
C ASP A 33 28.77 7.94 -0.34
N ARG A 34 30.02 7.48 -0.27
CA ARG A 34 30.34 6.09 0.10
C ARG A 34 29.97 5.72 1.54
N SER A 35 29.60 6.67 2.39
CA SER A 35 29.11 6.43 3.75
C SER A 35 27.58 6.29 3.83
N SER A 36 26.85 6.57 2.74
CA SER A 36 25.40 6.49 2.69
C SER A 36 24.89 5.03 2.82
N LEU A 37 24.09 4.79 3.87
CA LEU A 37 23.43 3.50 4.07
C LEU A 37 22.23 3.30 3.13
N SER A 38 21.53 4.37 2.75
CA SER A 38 20.44 4.32 1.76
C SER A 38 20.95 3.95 0.36
N ALA A 39 22.16 4.40 -0.01
CA ALA A 39 22.84 3.94 -1.22
C ALA A 39 23.22 2.45 -1.13
N LEU A 40 23.69 1.97 0.03
CA LEU A 40 23.93 0.54 0.25
C LEU A 40 22.63 -0.27 0.13
N GLU A 41 21.52 0.18 0.73
CA GLU A 41 20.23 -0.51 0.62
C GLU A 41 19.75 -0.62 -0.83
N SER A 42 19.87 0.48 -1.57
CA SER A 42 19.60 0.56 -3.01
C SER A 42 20.47 -0.39 -3.81
N ASP A 43 21.76 -0.41 -3.49
CA ASP A 43 22.70 -1.28 -4.16
C ASP A 43 22.36 -2.77 -3.90
N VAL A 44 22.06 -3.14 -2.65
CA VAL A 44 21.70 -4.51 -2.30
C VAL A 44 20.42 -4.94 -2.98
N ARG A 45 19.44 -4.04 -3.09
CA ARG A 45 18.16 -4.34 -3.75
C ARG A 45 18.33 -4.66 -5.22
N LEU A 46 19.07 -3.83 -5.96
CA LEU A 46 19.32 -4.03 -7.38
C LEU A 46 20.04 -5.37 -7.63
N VAL A 47 21.08 -5.64 -6.82
CA VAL A 47 21.83 -6.89 -6.94
C VAL A 47 20.95 -8.09 -6.54
N ALA A 48 20.16 -8.00 -5.47
CA ALA A 48 19.27 -9.08 -5.02
C ALA A 48 18.22 -9.41 -6.09
N GLU A 49 17.61 -8.40 -6.68
CA GLU A 49 16.62 -8.57 -7.74
C GLU A 49 17.20 -9.30 -8.96
N THR A 50 18.36 -8.86 -9.44
CA THR A 50 19.01 -9.50 -10.59
C THR A 50 19.58 -10.88 -10.23
N TRP A 51 20.07 -11.04 -9.00
CA TRP A 51 20.66 -12.29 -8.53
C TRP A 51 19.62 -13.40 -8.42
N PHE A 52 18.49 -13.16 -7.77
CA PHE A 52 17.51 -14.24 -7.57
C PHE A 52 16.73 -14.62 -8.83
N GLN A 53 16.79 -13.82 -9.89
CA GLN A 53 16.26 -14.18 -11.22
C GLN A 53 17.14 -15.19 -11.98
N HIS A 54 18.39 -15.41 -11.56
CA HIS A 54 19.30 -16.32 -12.25
C HIS A 54 19.17 -17.75 -11.70
N ASP A 55 18.99 -18.75 -12.57
CA ASP A 55 18.66 -20.13 -12.19
C ASP A 55 19.65 -20.78 -11.20
N ASP A 56 20.94 -20.43 -11.25
CA ASP A 56 21.97 -20.91 -10.30
C ASP A 56 21.82 -20.39 -8.85
N HIS A 57 20.83 -19.53 -8.56
CA HIS A 57 20.70 -18.80 -7.30
C HIS A 57 19.48 -19.22 -6.45
N GLU A 58 19.41 -20.52 -6.16
CA GLU A 58 18.28 -21.18 -5.47
C GLU A 58 18.22 -21.01 -3.93
N THR A 59 19.13 -20.26 -3.31
CA THR A 59 19.10 -20.01 -1.85
C THR A 59 19.63 -18.62 -1.49
N VAL A 60 19.25 -18.10 -0.32
CA VAL A 60 19.68 -16.79 0.20
C VAL A 60 21.15 -16.77 0.65
N LYS A 61 21.66 -17.88 1.18
CA LYS A 61 23.00 -17.95 1.81
C LYS A 61 24.15 -17.47 0.90
N PRO A 62 24.23 -17.85 -0.38
CA PRO A 62 25.27 -17.35 -1.27
C PRO A 62 25.19 -15.85 -1.57
N PHE A 63 24.00 -15.26 -1.48
CA PHE A 63 23.80 -13.83 -1.66
C PHE A 63 24.41 -13.03 -0.50
N VAL A 64 24.21 -13.46 0.76
CA VAL A 64 24.81 -12.82 1.95
C VAL A 64 26.34 -12.65 1.82
N ARG A 65 27.00 -13.59 1.13
CA ARG A 65 28.42 -13.48 0.79
C ARG A 65 28.71 -12.45 -0.31
N ALA A 66 27.87 -12.42 -1.34
CA ALA A 66 28.04 -11.61 -2.54
C ALA A 66 27.53 -10.17 -2.39
N VAL A 67 26.96 -9.82 -1.22
CA VAL A 67 26.49 -8.46 -0.92
C VAL A 67 27.60 -7.44 -1.28
N PRO A 68 27.26 -6.40 -2.05
CA PRO A 68 28.19 -5.45 -2.66
C PRO A 68 28.76 -4.43 -1.65
N LEU A 69 29.48 -4.90 -0.63
CA LEU A 69 30.03 -4.04 0.42
C LEU A 69 31.36 -3.37 0.06
N ALA A 70 31.99 -3.76 -1.06
CA ALA A 70 33.35 -3.35 -1.42
C ALA A 70 33.54 -1.84 -1.60
N TYR A 71 32.44 -1.10 -1.67
CA TYR A 71 32.43 0.32 -1.95
C TYR A 71 31.89 1.18 -0.80
N VAL A 72 31.42 0.54 0.28
CA VAL A 72 30.86 1.21 1.44
C VAL A 72 31.95 1.56 2.44
N GLN A 73 31.94 2.80 2.92
CA GLN A 73 32.79 3.30 3.99
C GLN A 73 32.04 3.23 5.32
N PHE A 74 32.33 2.20 6.10
CA PHE A 74 31.71 1.99 7.41
C PHE A 74 32.29 2.87 8.52
N ASP A 75 33.31 3.70 8.26
CA ASP A 75 33.96 4.54 9.28
C ASP A 75 32.96 5.47 10.00
N ALA A 76 31.96 5.99 9.28
CA ALA A 76 30.88 6.81 9.86
C ALA A 76 29.93 6.01 10.78
N HIS A 77 29.91 4.68 10.63
CA HIS A 77 28.98 3.75 11.28
C HIS A 77 29.67 2.83 12.30
N ASP A 78 30.97 3.01 12.51
CA ASP A 78 31.78 2.29 13.48
C ASP A 78 32.07 3.19 14.70
N ARG A 79 31.40 2.94 15.82
CA ARG A 79 31.58 3.71 17.06
C ARG A 79 32.89 3.39 17.78
N TYR A 80 33.64 2.38 17.36
CA TYR A 80 34.89 2.00 18.01
C TYR A 80 36.06 2.78 17.40
N ALA A 81 36.90 3.36 18.27
CA ALA A 81 38.16 3.95 17.85
C ALA A 81 39.30 2.93 18.00
N GLY A 82 39.87 2.44 16.88
CA GLY A 82 41.08 1.61 16.87
C GLY A 82 40.95 0.25 16.18
N SER A 83 42.04 -0.52 16.16
CA SER A 83 42.09 -1.83 15.50
C SER A 83 41.26 -2.87 16.27
N THR A 84 40.32 -3.50 15.58
CA THR A 84 39.48 -4.58 16.10
C THR A 84 39.80 -5.91 15.39
N SER A 85 39.46 -7.03 16.03
CA SER A 85 39.72 -8.37 15.47
C SER A 85 38.86 -8.73 14.25
N TYR A 86 37.72 -8.07 14.07
CA TYR A 86 36.79 -8.31 12.97
C TYR A 86 36.46 -7.00 12.26
N GLN A 87 36.60 -6.99 10.94
CA GLN A 87 36.28 -5.82 10.11
C GLN A 87 34.77 -5.56 10.05
N MET A 88 34.37 -4.31 9.82
CA MET A 88 32.96 -3.91 9.75
C MET A 88 32.19 -4.70 8.68
N GLU A 89 32.77 -4.88 7.49
CA GLU A 89 32.14 -5.66 6.42
C GLU A 89 31.87 -7.12 6.82
N THR A 90 32.79 -7.73 7.57
CA THR A 90 32.63 -9.11 8.07
C THR A 90 31.49 -9.16 9.07
N LEU A 91 31.44 -8.22 10.01
CA LEU A 91 30.36 -8.13 10.99
C LEU A 91 29.01 -7.85 10.32
N PHE A 92 28.96 -6.98 9.32
CA PHE A 92 27.74 -6.70 8.55
C PHE A 92 27.18 -7.99 7.93
N ARG A 93 28.03 -8.79 7.26
CA ARG A 93 27.60 -10.09 6.69
C ARG A 93 27.11 -11.07 7.74
N LEU A 94 27.74 -11.08 8.92
CA LEU A 94 27.34 -11.95 10.04
C LEU A 94 25.98 -11.57 10.62
N PHE A 95 25.73 -10.28 10.86
CA PHE A 95 24.42 -9.82 11.33
C PHE A 95 23.36 -9.94 10.25
N LEU A 96 23.70 -9.70 8.98
CA LEU A 96 22.79 -9.93 7.88
C LEU A 96 22.33 -11.39 7.79
N LEU A 97 23.26 -12.33 8.00
CA LEU A 97 22.93 -13.75 8.09
C LEU A 97 21.98 -14.02 9.27
N LYS A 98 22.27 -13.47 10.45
CA LYS A 98 21.42 -13.59 11.64
C LYS A 98 19.99 -13.11 11.38
N GLU A 99 19.84 -11.93 10.77
CA GLU A 99 18.55 -11.32 10.47
C GLU A 99 17.77 -12.07 9.38
N CYS A 100 18.46 -12.58 8.34
CA CYS A 100 17.85 -13.44 7.31
C CYS A 100 17.30 -14.75 7.90
N HIS A 101 17.91 -15.27 8.95
CA HIS A 101 17.46 -16.48 9.65
C HIS A 101 16.48 -16.20 10.81
N GLY A 102 16.31 -14.93 11.20
CA GLY A 102 15.39 -14.53 12.27
C GLY A 102 15.84 -15.03 13.65
N TRP A 103 17.14 -15.05 13.90
CA TRP A 103 17.68 -15.46 15.19
C TRP A 103 17.65 -14.32 16.21
N ASP A 104 16.90 -14.50 17.30
CA ASP A 104 16.78 -13.50 18.37
C ASP A 104 18.08 -13.29 19.16
N HIS A 105 18.98 -14.27 19.17
CA HIS A 105 20.19 -14.29 20.00
C HIS A 105 21.42 -14.69 19.21
N GLU A 106 22.58 -14.09 19.54
CA GLU A 106 23.86 -14.35 18.89
C GLU A 106 24.33 -15.81 19.04
N THR A 107 23.85 -16.51 20.07
CA THR A 107 24.19 -17.92 20.32
C THR A 107 23.86 -18.80 19.12
N ALA A 108 22.69 -18.59 18.48
CA ALA A 108 22.30 -19.36 17.30
C ALA A 108 23.23 -19.10 16.11
N LEU A 109 23.71 -17.85 15.94
CA LEU A 109 24.71 -17.51 14.93
C LEU A 109 26.05 -18.19 15.21
N VAL A 110 26.52 -18.20 16.46
CA VAL A 110 27.79 -18.85 16.86
C VAL A 110 27.72 -20.35 16.62
N GLU A 111 26.64 -21.00 17.04
CA GLU A 111 26.42 -22.43 16.81
C GLU A 111 26.39 -22.75 15.31
N TYR A 112 25.69 -21.94 14.53
CA TYR A 112 25.62 -22.09 13.08
C TYR A 112 26.99 -21.97 12.41
N LEU A 113 27.79 -20.96 12.78
CA LEU A 113 29.14 -20.77 12.24
C LEU A 113 30.07 -21.92 12.63
N THR A 114 29.98 -22.42 13.86
CA THR A 114 30.78 -23.56 14.35
C THR A 114 30.48 -24.84 13.57
N GLN A 115 29.23 -25.04 13.16
CA GLN A 115 28.80 -26.19 12.36
C GLN A 115 29.14 -26.06 10.87
N HIS A 116 29.53 -24.86 10.39
CA HIS A 116 29.78 -24.58 8.97
C HIS A 116 31.15 -23.93 8.74
N PRO A 117 32.27 -24.66 8.95
CA PRO A 117 33.63 -24.13 8.77
C PRO A 117 33.87 -23.59 7.34
N ASP A 118 33.30 -24.24 6.32
CA ASP A 118 33.40 -23.76 4.93
C ASP A 118 32.81 -22.36 4.73
N LEU A 119 31.81 -21.97 5.53
CA LEU A 119 31.23 -20.64 5.50
C LEU A 119 32.15 -19.63 6.19
N CYS A 120 32.80 -20.02 7.29
CA CYS A 120 33.77 -19.19 7.99
C CYS A 120 34.94 -18.82 7.08
N ASP A 121 35.49 -19.81 6.35
CA ASP A 121 36.55 -19.59 5.36
C ASP A 121 36.09 -18.63 4.24
N GLN A 122 34.85 -18.78 3.77
CA GLN A 122 34.29 -17.94 2.72
C GLN A 122 33.97 -16.50 3.16
N LEU A 123 33.74 -16.28 4.45
CA LEU A 123 33.53 -14.96 5.06
C LEU A 123 34.84 -14.32 5.55
N GLY A 124 35.97 -15.02 5.43
CA GLY A 124 37.29 -14.54 5.85
C GLY A 124 37.46 -14.51 7.38
N LEU A 125 36.79 -15.40 8.11
CA LEU A 125 36.93 -15.50 9.56
C LEU A 125 38.14 -16.36 9.94
N GLU A 126 39.13 -15.77 10.61
CA GLU A 126 40.26 -16.51 11.19
C GLU A 126 39.83 -17.37 12.39
N SER A 127 38.82 -16.91 13.13
CA SER A 127 38.17 -17.66 14.21
C SER A 127 36.69 -17.24 14.33
N VAL A 128 35.86 -18.10 14.91
CA VAL A 128 34.44 -17.79 15.14
C VAL A 128 34.32 -16.76 16.27
N PRO A 129 33.66 -15.60 16.06
CA PRO A 129 33.41 -14.64 17.13
C PRO A 129 32.60 -15.27 18.24
N ASN A 130 32.97 -15.01 19.50
CA ASN A 130 32.15 -15.47 20.64
C ASN A 130 30.90 -14.59 20.80
N GLN A 131 29.92 -15.08 21.57
CA GLN A 131 28.65 -14.40 21.82
C GLN A 131 28.86 -12.96 22.34
N SER A 132 29.79 -12.76 23.29
CA SER A 132 30.06 -11.43 23.85
C SER A 132 30.63 -10.45 22.82
N THR A 133 31.45 -10.94 21.88
CA THR A 133 31.99 -10.12 20.78
C THR A 133 30.88 -9.68 19.84
N LEU A 134 29.98 -10.59 19.44
CA LEU A 134 28.84 -10.26 18.59
C LEU A 134 27.89 -9.28 19.31
N TRP A 135 27.52 -9.56 20.55
CA TRP A 135 26.63 -8.70 21.32
C TRP A 135 27.20 -7.27 21.46
N ARG A 136 28.50 -7.12 21.78
CA ARG A 136 29.15 -5.80 21.83
C ARG A 136 29.22 -5.12 20.46
N SER A 137 29.44 -5.90 19.40
CA SER A 137 29.48 -5.36 18.04
C SER A 137 28.13 -4.79 17.62
N TRP A 138 27.04 -5.53 17.89
CA TRP A 138 25.70 -5.05 17.63
C TRP A 138 25.36 -3.84 18.51
N HIS A 139 25.38 -3.98 19.83
CA HIS A 139 24.82 -2.97 20.74
C HIS A 139 25.73 -1.76 21.03
N HIS A 140 27.04 -1.85 20.80
CA HIS A 140 27.97 -0.78 21.15
C HIS A 140 28.81 -0.27 19.98
N ARG A 141 29.12 -1.12 19.00
CA ARG A 141 29.96 -0.72 17.85
C ARG A 141 29.12 -0.17 16.71
N PHE A 142 28.05 -0.85 16.31
CA PHE A 142 27.18 -0.37 15.24
C PHE A 142 26.39 0.86 15.69
N THR A 143 26.22 1.82 14.79
CA THR A 143 25.21 2.87 14.92
C THR A 143 23.81 2.27 14.87
N ALA A 144 22.81 2.99 15.38
CA ALA A 144 21.41 2.56 15.28
C ALA A 144 20.99 2.46 13.80
N GLU A 145 21.35 3.46 13.00
CA GLU A 145 21.14 3.47 11.54
C GLU A 145 21.71 2.22 10.87
N LEU A 146 22.93 1.80 11.22
CA LEU A 146 23.51 0.59 10.65
C LEU A 146 22.79 -0.69 11.07
N GLN A 147 22.28 -0.76 12.31
CA GLN A 147 21.46 -1.89 12.76
C GLN A 147 20.16 -1.97 11.96
N ASP A 148 19.50 -0.83 11.76
CA ASP A 148 18.25 -0.72 11.01
C ASP A 148 18.48 -1.08 9.54
N THR A 149 19.55 -0.59 8.92
CA THR A 149 19.94 -0.97 7.56
C THR A 149 20.19 -2.47 7.43
N VAL A 150 20.86 -3.13 8.39
CA VAL A 150 21.04 -4.59 8.35
C VAL A 150 19.69 -5.32 8.34
N GLN A 151 18.72 -4.86 9.13
CA GLN A 151 17.37 -5.43 9.16
C GLN A 151 16.62 -5.17 7.84
N THR A 152 16.66 -3.95 7.32
CA THR A 152 16.04 -3.55 6.04
C THR A 152 16.62 -4.34 4.86
N VAL A 153 17.94 -4.49 4.82
CA VAL A 153 18.64 -5.28 3.80
C VAL A 153 18.25 -6.76 3.91
N ALA A 154 18.23 -7.33 5.13
CA ALA A 154 17.80 -8.72 5.33
C ALA A 154 16.38 -8.96 4.80
N ARG A 155 15.45 -8.05 5.15
CA ARG A 155 14.07 -8.10 4.67
C ARG A 155 13.98 -8.02 3.15
N THR A 156 14.72 -7.09 2.55
CA THR A 156 14.76 -6.89 1.08
C THR A 156 15.24 -8.15 0.37
N ILE A 157 16.29 -8.79 0.87
CA ILE A 157 16.83 -10.04 0.31
C ILE A 157 15.78 -11.16 0.38
N LEU A 158 15.12 -11.33 1.53
CA LEU A 158 14.09 -12.34 1.70
C LEU A 158 12.90 -12.10 0.76
N ILE A 159 12.46 -10.85 0.59
CA ILE A 159 11.37 -10.49 -0.33
C ILE A 159 11.77 -10.79 -1.78
N LYS A 160 12.95 -10.35 -2.24
CA LYS A 160 13.39 -10.56 -3.63
C LYS A 160 13.60 -12.04 -3.94
N ALA A 161 14.14 -12.81 -2.99
CA ALA A 161 14.24 -14.26 -3.11
C ALA A 161 12.85 -14.91 -3.21
N GLN A 162 11.93 -14.59 -2.30
CA GLN A 162 10.58 -15.14 -2.29
C GLN A 162 9.82 -14.84 -3.59
N ASN A 163 9.93 -13.62 -4.12
CA ASN A 163 9.29 -13.20 -5.37
C ASN A 163 9.82 -13.98 -6.59
N ALA A 164 11.09 -14.38 -6.56
CA ALA A 164 11.71 -15.21 -7.60
C ALA A 164 11.44 -16.72 -7.43
N GLY A 165 10.64 -17.12 -6.43
CA GLY A 165 10.38 -18.53 -6.12
C GLY A 165 11.56 -19.25 -5.44
N VAL A 166 12.54 -18.50 -4.92
CA VAL A 166 13.71 -19.02 -4.23
C VAL A 166 13.38 -19.36 -2.78
N SER A 167 13.94 -20.46 -2.26
CA SER A 167 13.72 -20.89 -0.88
C SER A 167 14.33 -19.89 0.12
N VAL A 168 13.50 -19.38 1.02
CA VAL A 168 13.88 -18.44 2.08
C VAL A 168 13.97 -19.13 3.45
N PRO A 169 14.94 -18.76 4.31
CA PRO A 169 15.08 -19.37 5.66
C PRO A 169 13.89 -19.12 6.59
N ARG A 170 13.16 -18.03 6.36
CA ARG A 170 11.94 -17.63 7.08
C ARG A 170 11.07 -16.77 6.19
N GLU A 171 9.78 -16.68 6.52
CA GLU A 171 8.95 -15.62 5.95
C GLU A 171 9.48 -14.25 6.43
N PRO A 172 9.66 -13.28 5.52
CA PRO A 172 10.09 -11.94 5.90
C PRO A 172 9.05 -11.30 6.83
N ASP A 173 9.52 -10.67 7.91
CA ASP A 173 8.64 -9.91 8.79
C ASP A 173 7.98 -8.79 7.99
N ARG A 174 6.65 -8.87 7.87
CA ARG A 174 5.83 -7.84 7.23
C ARG A 174 5.58 -6.65 8.17
N GLN A 175 6.34 -6.54 9.27
CA GLN A 175 6.15 -5.53 10.32
C GLN A 175 6.41 -4.10 9.82
N THR A 176 5.65 -3.20 10.43
CA THR A 176 5.57 -1.76 10.30
C THR A 176 6.88 -1.06 10.68
N PRO A 177 7.21 0.10 10.08
CA PRO A 177 7.93 1.12 10.83
C PRO A 177 7.14 1.38 12.13
N ARG A 178 7.80 1.32 13.28
CA ARG A 178 7.19 1.82 14.51
C ARG A 178 6.82 3.28 14.22
N HIS A 179 5.59 3.67 14.55
CA HIS A 179 5.27 5.07 14.80
C HIS A 179 6.08 5.46 16.03
N GLY A 180 7.34 5.80 15.82
CA GLY A 180 8.34 6.17 16.81
C GLY A 180 8.66 7.62 16.57
N ASP A 181 8.49 8.39 17.65
CA ASP A 181 8.81 9.80 17.85
C ASP A 181 9.55 10.52 16.72
N GLU A 182 8.94 11.62 16.27
CA GLU A 182 9.50 12.71 15.45
C GLU A 182 11.04 12.70 15.40
N HIS A 183 11.60 11.93 14.47
CA HIS A 183 12.97 12.16 14.04
C HIS A 183 12.93 13.48 13.27
N THR A 184 13.57 14.48 13.84
CA THR A 184 13.73 15.80 13.23
C THR A 184 14.76 15.68 12.11
N GLU A 185 14.44 14.94 11.05
CA GLU A 185 15.08 15.18 9.77
C GLU A 185 14.62 16.55 9.29
N SER A 186 15.55 17.34 8.75
CA SER A 186 15.26 18.68 8.27
C SER A 186 14.21 18.61 7.17
N ASP A 187 13.01 19.12 7.47
CA ASP A 187 11.90 19.28 6.53
C ASP A 187 12.45 19.82 5.20
N PRO A 188 12.30 19.07 4.08
CA PRO A 188 12.82 19.52 2.80
C PRO A 188 12.23 20.90 2.46
N ASP A 189 13.05 21.79 1.88
CA ASP A 189 12.61 23.15 1.56
C ASP A 189 11.32 23.10 0.74
N ASN A 190 10.29 23.83 1.19
CA ASN A 190 8.98 23.90 0.55
C ASN A 190 9.07 24.16 -0.96
N GLN A 191 10.07 24.92 -1.41
CA GLN A 191 10.25 25.18 -2.84
C GLN A 191 10.69 23.92 -3.61
N ILE A 192 11.49 23.05 -3.00
CA ILE A 192 11.92 21.77 -3.59
C ILE A 192 10.72 20.82 -3.69
N ILE A 193 9.92 20.71 -2.61
CA ILE A 193 8.69 19.90 -2.61
C ILE A 193 7.76 20.35 -3.73
N LEU A 194 7.54 21.66 -3.90
CA LEU A 194 6.65 22.19 -4.94
C LEU A 194 7.16 21.90 -6.35
N ASN A 195 8.45 22.12 -6.62
CA ASN A 195 9.05 21.85 -7.94
C ASN A 195 8.99 20.35 -8.29
N GLN A 196 9.21 19.49 -7.30
CA GLN A 196 9.13 18.04 -7.48
C GLN A 196 7.70 17.58 -7.70
N ALA A 197 6.76 18.11 -6.90
CA ALA A 197 5.33 17.83 -7.05
C ALA A 197 4.82 18.22 -8.43
N GLU A 198 5.27 19.36 -8.99
CA GLU A 198 4.93 19.77 -10.35
C GLU A 198 5.35 18.72 -11.38
N THR A 199 6.63 18.35 -11.37
CA THR A 199 7.21 17.37 -12.32
C THR A 199 6.54 15.99 -12.20
N VAL A 200 6.27 15.54 -10.98
CA VAL A 200 5.61 14.24 -10.72
C VAL A 200 4.14 14.29 -11.14
N THR A 201 3.44 15.39 -10.86
CA THR A 201 2.02 15.54 -11.21
C THR A 201 1.79 15.51 -12.71
N GLU A 202 2.64 16.18 -13.49
CA GLU A 202 2.62 16.13 -14.96
C GLU A 202 2.72 14.67 -15.45
N ARG A 203 3.74 13.94 -15.00
CA ARG A 203 3.97 12.54 -15.39
C ARG A 203 2.82 11.60 -15.00
N VAL A 204 2.24 11.79 -13.82
CA VAL A 204 1.12 10.95 -13.35
C VAL A 204 -0.16 11.26 -14.14
N SER A 205 -0.41 12.54 -14.42
CA SER A 205 -1.60 12.99 -15.15
C SER A 205 -1.60 12.51 -16.61
N ASP A 206 -0.44 12.57 -17.27
CA ASP A 206 -0.23 12.09 -18.64
C ASP A 206 -0.55 10.62 -18.83
N VAL A 207 -0.48 9.84 -17.75
CA VAL A 207 -0.66 8.39 -17.77
C VAL A 207 -2.10 8.01 -17.43
N ALA A 208 -2.71 8.69 -16.45
CA ALA A 208 -4.04 8.36 -15.93
C ALA A 208 -5.19 8.84 -16.83
N PHE A 209 -5.16 10.10 -17.30
CA PHE A 209 -6.30 10.68 -18.04
C PHE A 209 -6.57 10.07 -19.43
N PRO A 210 -5.57 9.63 -20.22
CA PRO A 210 -5.84 9.03 -21.53
C PRO A 210 -6.55 7.66 -21.47
N ALA A 211 -6.92 7.17 -20.29
CA ALA A 211 -7.78 6.00 -20.14
C ALA A 211 -9.28 6.33 -20.33
N PHE A 212 -9.66 7.61 -20.27
CA PHE A 212 -11.04 8.04 -20.43
C PHE A 212 -11.34 8.44 -21.87
N SER A 213 -12.43 7.87 -22.41
CA SER A 213 -12.92 8.15 -23.75
C SER A 213 -14.44 8.28 -23.77
N LEU A 214 -14.95 9.25 -24.50
CA LEU A 214 -16.34 9.47 -24.85
C LEU A 214 -16.54 9.00 -26.29
N ASP A 215 -17.63 8.27 -26.53
CA ASP A 215 -18.04 7.90 -27.89
C ASP A 215 -18.59 9.14 -28.60
N ARG A 216 -17.70 9.89 -29.26
CA ARG A 216 -17.99 11.14 -29.96
C ARG A 216 -17.75 10.96 -31.44
N GLY A 217 -18.75 11.32 -32.24
CA GLY A 217 -18.67 11.20 -33.70
C GLY A 217 -17.56 12.06 -34.32
N GLU A 218 -17.18 11.71 -35.54
CA GLU A 218 -16.18 12.45 -36.32
C GLU A 218 -16.59 13.92 -36.51
N GLY A 219 -15.61 14.84 -36.48
CA GLY A 219 -15.84 16.27 -36.71
C GLY A 219 -16.21 17.10 -35.48
N CYS A 220 -16.06 16.55 -34.27
CA CYS A 220 -16.24 17.31 -33.03
C CYS A 220 -15.19 18.44 -32.88
N GLU A 221 -15.64 19.68 -32.76
CA GLU A 221 -14.77 20.86 -32.69
C GLU A 221 -14.06 21.04 -31.33
N ILE A 222 -14.61 20.48 -30.26
CA ILE A 222 -14.02 20.51 -28.91
C ILE A 222 -13.32 19.18 -28.68
N HIS A 223 -12.02 19.22 -28.38
CA HIS A 223 -11.25 18.02 -28.05
C HIS A 223 -11.78 17.33 -26.79
N GLU A 224 -11.73 16.00 -26.76
CA GLU A 224 -12.21 15.18 -25.65
C GLU A 224 -11.59 15.53 -24.30
N ASN A 225 -10.28 15.72 -24.24
CA ASN A 225 -9.59 16.14 -23.02
C ASN A 225 -10.23 17.38 -22.36
N ALA A 226 -10.83 18.31 -23.12
CA ALA A 226 -11.51 19.46 -22.53
C ALA A 226 -12.70 19.08 -21.62
N TYR A 227 -13.32 17.92 -21.83
CA TYR A 227 -14.36 17.37 -20.96
C TYR A 227 -13.75 16.81 -19.67
N TRP A 228 -12.62 16.12 -19.76
CA TRP A 228 -11.91 15.60 -18.59
C TRP A 228 -11.28 16.73 -17.77
N ASP A 229 -10.74 17.76 -18.42
CA ASP A 229 -10.26 18.98 -17.76
C ASP A 229 -11.41 19.68 -17.01
N LEU A 230 -12.60 19.78 -17.63
CA LEU A 230 -13.78 20.29 -16.93
C LEU A 230 -14.16 19.39 -15.76
N GLN A 231 -14.18 18.06 -15.91
CA GLN A 231 -14.52 17.15 -14.83
C GLN A 231 -13.52 17.24 -13.67
N THR A 232 -12.22 17.30 -13.97
CA THR A 232 -11.16 17.55 -13.01
C THR A 232 -11.39 18.88 -12.31
N TYR A 233 -11.68 19.96 -13.04
CA TYR A 233 -12.00 21.28 -12.51
C TYR A 233 -13.16 21.27 -11.49
N LEU A 234 -14.19 20.45 -11.72
CA LEU A 234 -15.28 20.27 -10.75
C LEU A 234 -14.81 19.62 -9.46
N GLY A 235 -13.89 18.65 -9.55
CA GLY A 235 -13.30 17.98 -8.39
C GLY A 235 -12.31 18.84 -7.61
N LEU A 236 -11.89 19.99 -8.12
CA LEU A 236 -11.00 20.93 -7.41
C LEU A 236 -11.73 21.80 -6.39
N ARG A 237 -13.07 21.86 -6.43
CA ARG A 237 -13.86 22.77 -5.60
C ARG A 237 -15.02 22.05 -4.97
N GLU A 238 -15.06 22.08 -3.65
CA GLU A 238 -16.19 21.53 -2.89
C GLU A 238 -17.50 22.17 -3.37
N ASN A 239 -18.52 21.33 -3.57
CA ASN A 239 -19.88 21.74 -3.90
C ASN A 239 -20.05 22.48 -5.24
N LEU A 240 -19.12 22.35 -6.21
CA LEU A 240 -19.25 22.99 -7.51
C LEU A 240 -20.12 22.18 -8.48
N ALA A 241 -21.24 22.75 -8.91
CA ALA A 241 -22.11 22.13 -9.91
C ALA A 241 -21.59 22.37 -11.34
N VAL A 242 -21.68 21.36 -12.20
CA VAL A 242 -21.13 21.37 -13.57
C VAL A 242 -21.51 22.55 -14.46
N ASN A 243 -22.72 23.09 -14.37
CA ASN A 243 -23.12 24.25 -15.17
C ASN A 243 -22.44 25.53 -14.70
N GLU A 244 -22.27 25.69 -13.38
CA GLU A 244 -21.55 26.81 -12.79
C GLU A 244 -20.05 26.65 -13.03
N GLY A 245 -19.52 25.45 -12.80
CA GLY A 245 -18.14 25.10 -13.07
C GLY A 245 -17.75 25.35 -14.52
N ALA A 246 -18.59 24.96 -15.49
CA ALA A 246 -18.33 25.23 -16.91
C ALA A 246 -18.25 26.74 -17.24
N ARG A 247 -19.00 27.59 -16.54
CA ARG A 247 -18.94 29.06 -16.74
C ARG A 247 -17.63 29.62 -16.19
N SER A 248 -17.22 29.21 -15.00
CA SER A 248 -15.94 29.64 -14.42
C SER A 248 -14.76 29.09 -15.21
N PHE A 249 -14.86 27.86 -15.70
CA PHE A 249 -13.83 27.18 -16.48
C PHE A 249 -13.46 27.93 -17.77
N ILE A 250 -14.39 28.66 -18.39
CA ILE A 250 -14.10 29.53 -19.55
C ILE A 250 -13.05 30.60 -19.20
N HIS A 251 -13.06 31.12 -17.98
CA HIS A 251 -12.16 32.19 -17.56
C HIS A 251 -10.80 31.68 -17.08
N GLU A 252 -10.73 30.41 -16.69
CA GLU A 252 -9.52 29.80 -16.12
C GLU A 252 -8.86 28.81 -17.08
N SER A 253 -9.46 28.50 -18.23
CA SER A 253 -8.89 27.59 -19.23
C SER A 253 -8.12 28.34 -20.31
N ASN A 254 -6.97 27.80 -20.71
CA ASN A 254 -6.19 28.25 -21.86
C ASN A 254 -6.76 27.75 -23.21
N ARG A 255 -7.83 26.93 -23.19
CA ARG A 255 -8.45 26.37 -24.39
C ARG A 255 -9.28 27.42 -25.11
N LYS A 256 -9.14 27.48 -26.44
CA LYS A 256 -9.97 28.34 -27.31
C LYS A 256 -11.46 28.03 -27.22
N ARG A 257 -11.82 26.76 -26.95
CA ARG A 257 -13.20 26.29 -26.80
C ARG A 257 -13.28 25.27 -25.68
N THR A 258 -14.27 25.42 -24.82
CA THR A 258 -14.53 24.56 -23.67
C THR A 258 -15.95 23.98 -23.74
N PRO A 259 -16.19 22.79 -23.15
CA PRO A 259 -17.51 22.18 -23.18
C PRO A 259 -18.51 22.92 -22.28
N LEU A 260 -19.77 22.92 -22.70
CA LEU A 260 -20.87 23.42 -21.88
C LEU A 260 -21.27 22.37 -20.84
N GLY A 261 -21.64 22.81 -19.64
CA GLY A 261 -21.93 21.89 -18.53
C GLY A 261 -23.12 20.93 -18.77
N HIS A 262 -24.09 21.31 -19.61
CA HIS A 262 -25.17 20.39 -20.00
C HIS A 262 -24.68 19.32 -21.00
N ALA A 263 -23.86 19.70 -21.98
CA ALA A 263 -23.28 18.77 -22.94
C ALA A 263 -22.34 17.77 -22.25
N HIS A 264 -21.54 18.25 -21.29
CA HIS A 264 -20.72 17.38 -20.44
C HIS A 264 -21.57 16.32 -19.71
N ARG A 265 -22.64 16.75 -19.01
CA ARG A 265 -23.53 15.81 -18.32
C ARG A 265 -24.18 14.80 -19.26
N GLU A 266 -24.60 15.23 -20.45
CA GLU A 266 -25.22 14.36 -21.43
C GLU A 266 -24.28 13.24 -21.88
N HIS A 267 -23.03 13.58 -22.22
CA HIS A 267 -22.03 12.56 -22.57
C HIS A 267 -21.76 11.58 -21.43
N VAL A 268 -21.63 12.08 -20.19
CA VAL A 268 -21.41 11.20 -19.04
C VAL A 268 -22.61 10.27 -18.77
N ARG A 269 -23.84 10.75 -18.96
CA ARG A 269 -25.07 9.93 -18.79
C ARG A 269 -25.17 8.80 -19.82
N ASN A 270 -24.54 8.96 -20.98
CA ASN A 270 -24.52 7.92 -22.01
C ASN A 270 -23.53 6.80 -21.70
N LEU A 271 -22.67 6.96 -20.69
CA LEU A 271 -21.74 5.91 -20.26
C LEU A 271 -22.45 4.88 -19.36
N SER A 272 -22.29 3.61 -19.70
CA SER A 272 -22.72 2.51 -18.82
C SER A 272 -21.76 2.37 -17.63
N ILE A 273 -22.25 1.77 -16.54
CA ILE A 273 -21.42 1.45 -15.36
C ILE A 273 -20.22 0.60 -15.75
N GLU A 274 -20.39 -0.33 -16.69
CA GLU A 274 -19.31 -1.19 -17.19
C GLU A 274 -18.24 -0.37 -17.91
N GLN A 275 -18.64 0.57 -18.78
CA GLN A 275 -17.70 1.48 -19.46
C GLN A 275 -16.95 2.36 -18.47
N ILE A 276 -17.65 2.92 -17.47
CA ILE A 276 -17.04 3.73 -16.41
C ILE A 276 -15.98 2.92 -15.65
N ARG A 277 -16.34 1.72 -15.18
CA ARG A 277 -15.41 0.84 -14.44
C ARG A 277 -14.23 0.40 -15.32
N LYS A 278 -14.45 0.13 -16.60
CA LYS A 278 -13.38 -0.24 -17.53
C LYS A 278 -12.36 0.90 -17.67
N MET A 279 -12.81 2.12 -17.94
CA MET A 279 -11.92 3.29 -18.03
C MET A 279 -11.20 3.55 -16.71
N TYR A 280 -11.93 3.46 -15.59
CA TYR A 280 -11.37 3.63 -14.25
C TYR A 280 -10.25 2.63 -13.96
N ARG A 281 -10.49 1.33 -14.16
CA ARG A 281 -9.49 0.27 -13.93
C ARG A 281 -8.27 0.43 -14.86
N GLN A 282 -8.47 0.89 -16.09
CA GLN A 282 -7.36 1.21 -16.99
C GLN A 282 -6.53 2.39 -16.47
N ALA A 283 -7.17 3.45 -15.98
CA ALA A 283 -6.47 4.58 -15.39
C ALA A 283 -5.67 4.16 -14.15
N VAL A 284 -6.29 3.37 -13.27
CA VAL A 284 -5.63 2.84 -12.07
C VAL A 284 -4.49 1.90 -12.43
N SER A 285 -4.67 0.96 -13.37
CA SER A 285 -3.57 0.08 -13.80
C SER A 285 -2.34 0.86 -14.24
N ARG A 286 -2.53 1.90 -15.07
CA ARG A 286 -1.42 2.73 -15.52
C ARG A 286 -0.79 3.56 -14.40
N LEU A 287 -1.60 3.98 -13.42
CA LEU A 287 -1.11 4.62 -12.20
C LEU A 287 -0.25 3.66 -11.37
N LEU A 288 -0.73 2.42 -11.19
CA LEU A 288 -0.02 1.35 -10.47
C LEU A 288 1.31 1.02 -11.16
N ASP A 289 1.33 0.92 -12.50
CA ASP A 289 2.58 0.71 -13.25
C ASP A 289 3.61 1.80 -12.96
N ARG A 290 3.17 3.04 -12.73
CA ARG A 290 4.05 4.17 -12.42
C ARG A 290 4.59 4.14 -11.00
N VAL A 291 3.77 3.74 -10.03
CA VAL A 291 4.20 3.65 -8.61
C VAL A 291 4.90 2.33 -8.30
N ALA A 292 4.70 1.29 -9.10
CA ALA A 292 5.38 0.00 -8.97
C ALA A 292 6.90 0.10 -9.18
N GLU A 293 7.39 1.19 -9.78
CA GLU A 293 8.83 1.47 -9.83
C GLU A 293 9.43 1.77 -8.44
N THR A 294 8.60 2.06 -7.41
CA THR A 294 9.05 2.31 -6.04
C THR A 294 8.86 1.09 -5.13
N GLU A 295 9.68 0.98 -4.10
CA GLU A 295 9.71 -0.19 -3.22
C GLU A 295 8.58 -0.24 -2.21
N GLU A 296 8.10 0.94 -1.85
CA GLU A 296 7.07 1.22 -0.87
C GLU A 296 5.71 0.79 -1.41
N PHE A 297 5.56 0.70 -2.73
CA PHE A 297 4.39 0.13 -3.37
C PHE A 297 4.26 -1.40 -3.15
N PHE A 298 5.38 -2.12 -3.00
CA PHE A 298 5.38 -3.59 -2.90
C PHE A 298 5.33 -4.17 -1.48
N ARG A 299 5.09 -3.35 -0.46
CA ARG A 299 5.04 -3.81 0.93
C ARG A 299 3.63 -4.33 1.29
N ALA A 300 3.39 -5.62 1.01
CA ALA A 300 2.27 -6.47 1.43
C ALA A 300 0.88 -6.14 0.83
N GLY A 301 0.28 -7.13 0.15
CA GLY A 301 -0.99 -7.04 -0.57
C GLY A 301 -2.23 -6.99 0.34
N ILE A 302 -2.29 -6.03 1.26
CA ILE A 302 -3.47 -5.82 2.10
C ILE A 302 -4.43 -4.93 1.34
N VAL A 303 -5.61 -5.47 1.05
CA VAL A 303 -6.72 -4.69 0.53
C VAL A 303 -7.79 -4.55 1.57
N ALA A 304 -8.55 -3.48 1.47
CA ALA A 304 -9.71 -3.29 2.31
C ALA A 304 -10.94 -2.96 1.47
N ILE A 305 -12.06 -3.56 1.88
CA ILE A 305 -13.36 -3.38 1.23
C ILE A 305 -14.28 -2.63 2.17
N ASP A 306 -14.92 -1.61 1.64
CA ASP A 306 -15.91 -0.83 2.37
C ASP A 306 -17.06 -0.36 1.48
N ILE A 307 -18.21 -0.08 2.11
CA ILE A 307 -19.32 0.63 1.49
C ILE A 307 -19.37 2.05 2.05
N THR A 308 -19.44 3.04 1.18
CA THR A 308 -19.63 4.44 1.55
C THR A 308 -20.96 4.97 1.01
N GLU A 309 -21.42 6.05 1.61
CA GLU A 309 -22.66 6.74 1.23
C GLU A 309 -22.34 8.10 0.62
N GLY A 310 -23.05 8.43 -0.45
CA GLY A 310 -23.11 9.81 -0.95
C GLY A 310 -23.87 10.73 0.01
N ASP A 311 -24.06 11.98 -0.39
CA ASP A 311 -24.84 12.93 0.41
C ASP A 311 -26.30 12.47 0.55
N PRO A 312 -26.95 12.75 1.70
CA PRO A 312 -28.36 12.46 1.89
C PRO A 312 -29.21 13.02 0.74
N PHE A 313 -30.00 12.14 0.14
CA PHE A 313 -30.89 12.47 -0.95
C PHE A 313 -32.23 12.99 -0.41
N THR A 314 -32.56 14.24 -0.77
CA THR A 314 -33.76 14.93 -0.30
C THR A 314 -34.87 15.03 -1.35
N GLY A 315 -34.67 14.45 -2.52
CA GLY A 315 -35.62 14.49 -3.62
C GLY A 315 -36.67 13.35 -3.57
N ASP A 316 -37.60 13.39 -4.53
CA ASP A 316 -38.52 12.27 -4.76
C ASP A 316 -37.77 11.03 -5.28
N ARG A 317 -38.04 9.87 -4.70
CA ARG A 317 -37.40 8.59 -5.00
C ARG A 317 -38.17 7.74 -6.02
N ALA A 318 -39.39 8.12 -6.40
CA ALA A 318 -40.24 7.32 -7.29
C ALA A 318 -39.48 6.86 -8.56
N GLY A 319 -39.41 5.54 -8.77
CA GLY A 319 -38.72 4.91 -9.90
C GLY A 319 -37.21 4.69 -9.73
N HIS A 320 -36.64 5.05 -8.58
CA HIS A 320 -35.23 4.88 -8.23
C HIS A 320 -35.05 4.20 -6.86
N GLU A 321 -36.06 3.47 -6.37
CA GLU A 321 -36.09 2.87 -5.04
C GLU A 321 -34.99 1.81 -4.81
N ASP A 322 -34.50 1.21 -5.89
CA ASP A 322 -33.45 0.19 -5.87
C ASP A 322 -32.04 0.79 -5.97
N GLU A 323 -31.92 2.08 -6.29
CA GLU A 323 -30.65 2.82 -6.45
C GLU A 323 -30.43 3.78 -5.28
N ILE A 324 -31.51 4.39 -4.79
CA ILE A 324 -31.54 5.28 -3.63
C ILE A 324 -32.11 4.49 -2.46
N ILE A 325 -31.20 3.79 -1.78
CA ILE A 325 -31.52 2.94 -0.64
C ILE A 325 -31.39 3.76 0.65
N GLY A 326 -31.06 3.17 1.80
CA GLY A 326 -30.92 3.92 3.05
C GLY A 326 -29.49 4.36 3.35
N THR A 327 -29.32 5.07 4.45
CA THR A 327 -28.03 5.28 5.12
C THR A 327 -27.67 4.09 6.03
N LYS A 328 -26.41 3.98 6.45
CA LYS A 328 -25.95 2.98 7.45
C LYS A 328 -26.58 3.24 8.82
N GLU A 329 -26.86 4.50 9.13
CA GLU A 329 -27.59 4.87 10.33
C GLU A 329 -29.08 4.56 10.18
N LYS A 330 -29.74 4.23 11.29
CA LYS A 330 -31.20 4.02 11.28
C LYS A 330 -31.92 5.36 11.29
N THR A 331 -31.90 6.05 10.16
CA THR A 331 -32.62 7.30 9.92
C THR A 331 -33.65 7.11 8.80
N ASP A 332 -34.53 8.08 8.63
CA ASP A 332 -35.45 8.14 7.49
C ASP A 332 -34.78 8.73 6.23
N GLU A 333 -33.44 8.82 6.24
CA GLU A 333 -32.64 9.38 5.15
C GLU A 333 -32.27 8.29 4.13
N TYR A 334 -32.18 8.71 2.87
CA TYR A 334 -31.87 7.86 1.75
C TYR A 334 -30.59 8.36 1.09
N ALA A 335 -29.74 7.46 0.62
CA ALA A 335 -28.51 7.84 -0.07
C ALA A 335 -28.16 6.83 -1.15
N TYR A 336 -27.31 7.27 -2.08
CA TYR A 336 -26.63 6.36 -2.99
C TYR A 336 -25.46 5.72 -2.25
N GLN A 337 -25.23 4.42 -2.49
CA GLN A 337 -24.15 3.68 -1.86
C GLN A 337 -23.15 3.17 -2.90
N TRP A 338 -21.87 3.25 -2.55
CA TRP A 338 -20.76 2.84 -3.39
C TRP A 338 -19.85 1.89 -2.61
N ALA A 339 -19.46 0.78 -3.21
CA ALA A 339 -18.49 -0.14 -2.62
C ALA A 339 -17.13 0.04 -3.29
N THR A 340 -16.05 0.04 -2.52
CA THR A 340 -14.68 0.14 -3.05
C THR A 340 -13.80 -0.98 -2.52
N VAL A 341 -12.73 -1.25 -3.27
CA VAL A 341 -11.58 -2.01 -2.80
C VAL A 341 -10.33 -1.15 -2.97
N GLN A 342 -9.56 -1.01 -1.90
CA GLN A 342 -8.45 -0.08 -1.81
C GLN A 342 -7.23 -0.77 -1.19
N LEU A 343 -6.03 -0.44 -1.67
CA LEU A 343 -4.77 -0.79 -1.02
C LEU A 343 -4.65 -0.05 0.32
N VAL A 344 -4.23 -0.74 1.37
CA VAL A 344 -4.05 -0.17 2.71
C VAL A 344 -2.81 -0.73 3.38
N GLY A 345 -2.41 -0.14 4.51
CA GLY A 345 -1.28 -0.63 5.29
C GLY A 345 0.01 -0.04 4.79
N ASN A 346 1.05 -0.85 4.59
CA ASN A 346 2.36 -0.32 4.17
C ASN A 346 2.37 0.16 2.70
N ALA A 347 1.32 -0.13 1.94
CA ALA A 347 1.16 0.33 0.57
C ALA A 347 0.49 1.71 0.53
N VAL A 348 0.72 2.44 -0.57
CA VAL A 348 0.05 3.72 -0.82
C VAL A 348 -1.45 3.50 -0.99
N PRO A 349 -2.29 4.31 -0.34
CA PRO A 349 -3.73 4.16 -0.41
C PRO A 349 -4.26 4.53 -1.80
N ILE A 350 -4.36 3.52 -2.66
CA ILE A 350 -4.91 3.61 -4.01
C ILE A 350 -6.21 2.82 -4.07
N VAL A 351 -7.27 3.45 -4.57
CA VAL A 351 -8.55 2.77 -4.80
C VAL A 351 -8.41 1.94 -6.08
N LEU A 352 -8.46 0.62 -5.96
CA LEU A 352 -8.24 -0.32 -7.06
C LEU A 352 -9.47 -0.47 -7.95
N ASP A 353 -10.66 -0.50 -7.35
CA ASP A 353 -11.93 -0.52 -8.07
C ASP A 353 -13.06 0.05 -7.20
N ALA A 354 -14.11 0.52 -7.86
CA ALA A 354 -15.34 0.97 -7.25
C ALA A 354 -16.54 0.41 -8.01
N ARG A 355 -17.63 0.15 -7.29
CA ARG A 355 -18.90 -0.23 -7.90
C ARG A 355 -20.10 0.40 -7.21
N PRO A 356 -21.19 0.63 -7.95
CA PRO A 356 -22.45 0.99 -7.34
C PRO A 356 -23.09 -0.19 -6.61
N VAL A 357 -23.80 0.12 -5.52
CA VAL A 357 -24.59 -0.83 -4.73
C VAL A 357 -26.06 -0.62 -5.03
N ARG A 358 -26.77 -1.68 -5.42
CA ARG A 358 -28.22 -1.69 -5.60
C ARG A 358 -28.92 -2.45 -4.50
N LYS A 359 -30.20 -2.15 -4.30
CA LYS A 359 -31.09 -2.96 -3.48
C LYS A 359 -31.18 -4.37 -4.07
N GLY A 360 -30.94 -5.37 -3.22
CA GLY A 360 -30.89 -6.77 -3.64
C GLY A 360 -29.47 -7.30 -3.84
N ASP A 361 -28.46 -6.44 -4.02
CA ASP A 361 -27.05 -6.89 -4.11
C ASP A 361 -26.63 -7.58 -2.81
N THR A 362 -26.20 -8.83 -2.92
CA THR A 362 -25.65 -9.53 -1.77
C THR A 362 -24.23 -9.05 -1.48
N ARG A 363 -23.85 -9.04 -0.20
CA ARG A 363 -22.50 -8.61 0.21
C ARG A 363 -21.42 -9.54 -0.35
N LYS A 364 -21.76 -10.82 -0.54
CA LYS A 364 -20.90 -11.82 -1.20
C LYS A 364 -20.64 -11.46 -2.66
N GLU A 365 -21.65 -11.03 -3.42
CA GLU A 365 -21.47 -10.62 -4.83
C GLU A 365 -20.63 -9.34 -4.94
N ILE A 366 -20.85 -8.36 -4.05
CA ILE A 366 -20.06 -7.13 -4.01
C ILE A 366 -18.59 -7.44 -3.74
N VAL A 367 -18.29 -8.22 -2.69
CA VAL A 367 -16.92 -8.59 -2.33
C VAL A 367 -16.26 -9.38 -3.45
N LYS A 368 -16.97 -10.37 -4.04
CA LYS A 368 -16.47 -11.17 -5.14
C LYS A 368 -16.05 -10.31 -6.33
N ASP A 369 -16.95 -9.44 -6.81
CA ASP A 369 -16.72 -8.61 -7.99
C ASP A 369 -15.61 -7.57 -7.78
N LEU A 370 -15.44 -7.04 -6.57
CA LEU A 370 -14.34 -6.14 -6.25
C LEU A 370 -12.99 -6.89 -6.17
N LEU A 371 -12.97 -8.08 -5.56
CA LEU A 371 -11.74 -8.89 -5.48
C LEU A 371 -11.29 -9.39 -6.85
N ASP A 372 -12.22 -9.77 -7.72
CA ASP A 372 -11.89 -10.16 -9.10
C ASP A 372 -11.10 -9.05 -9.83
N SER A 373 -11.41 -7.77 -9.57
CA SER A 373 -10.63 -6.63 -10.09
C SER A 373 -9.31 -6.42 -9.35
N ALA A 374 -9.31 -6.51 -8.02
CA ALA A 374 -8.13 -6.27 -7.20
C ALA A 374 -7.03 -7.31 -7.46
N GLU A 375 -7.39 -8.60 -7.50
CA GLU A 375 -6.48 -9.71 -7.79
C GLU A 375 -5.93 -9.66 -9.23
N ALA A 376 -6.64 -8.99 -10.15
CA ALA A 376 -6.15 -8.75 -11.51
C ALA A 376 -5.15 -7.58 -11.60
N ALA A 377 -5.21 -6.64 -10.66
CA ALA A 377 -4.36 -5.44 -10.65
C ALA A 377 -3.11 -5.61 -9.78
N VAL A 378 -3.23 -6.31 -8.64
CA VAL A 378 -2.15 -6.47 -7.64
C VAL A 378 -2.21 -7.84 -6.99
N HIS A 379 -1.09 -8.26 -6.40
CA HIS A 379 -1.09 -9.43 -5.52
C HIS A 379 -1.82 -9.11 -4.22
N VAL A 380 -2.82 -9.93 -3.86
CA VAL A 380 -3.62 -9.75 -2.63
C VAL A 380 -3.33 -10.89 -1.65
N ASP A 381 -2.85 -10.54 -0.47
CA ASP A 381 -2.56 -11.45 0.63
C ASP A 381 -3.69 -11.49 1.67
N ASN A 382 -4.23 -10.31 2.00
CA ASN A 382 -5.13 -10.12 3.14
C ASN A 382 -6.25 -9.13 2.81
N VAL A 383 -7.47 -9.44 3.28
CA VAL A 383 -8.66 -8.63 3.06
C VAL A 383 -9.20 -8.12 4.41
N LEU A 384 -9.20 -6.80 4.58
CA LEU A 384 -9.83 -6.13 5.71
C LEU A 384 -11.25 -5.70 5.34
N MET A 385 -12.24 -6.04 6.18
CA MET A 385 -13.64 -5.67 5.94
C MET A 385 -14.31 -5.19 7.22
N ASP A 386 -15.37 -4.40 7.11
CA ASP A 386 -16.17 -4.04 8.29
C ASP A 386 -17.07 -5.19 8.74
N ARG A 387 -17.68 -4.96 9.89
CA ARG A 387 -18.68 -5.83 10.50
C ARG A 387 -19.92 -6.11 9.64
N GLU A 388 -20.15 -5.38 8.54
CA GLU A 388 -21.28 -5.62 7.64
C GLU A 388 -20.98 -6.76 6.65
N PHE A 389 -19.70 -7.13 6.51
CA PHE A 389 -19.23 -8.27 5.72
C PHE A 389 -18.90 -9.51 6.58
N ASP A 390 -19.44 -9.60 7.81
CA ASP A 390 -19.14 -10.69 8.76
C ASP A 390 -19.82 -12.05 8.45
N SER A 391 -20.40 -12.17 7.25
CA SER A 391 -21.10 -13.37 6.77
C SER A 391 -20.14 -14.54 6.57
N GLN A 392 -20.49 -15.68 7.15
CA GLN A 392 -19.77 -16.96 7.02
C GLN A 392 -19.49 -17.37 5.56
N HIS A 393 -20.40 -17.09 4.62
CA HIS A 393 -20.21 -17.43 3.20
C HIS A 393 -19.22 -16.52 2.48
N ILE A 394 -18.97 -15.31 3.00
CA ILE A 394 -17.92 -14.42 2.51
C ILE A 394 -16.58 -14.95 3.01
N LEU A 395 -16.49 -15.27 4.31
CA LEU A 395 -15.26 -15.78 4.92
C LEU A 395 -14.81 -17.11 4.32
N GLU A 396 -15.76 -18.01 4.06
CA GLU A 396 -15.52 -19.26 3.34
C GLU A 396 -14.96 -19.00 1.94
N MET A 397 -15.58 -18.10 1.18
CA MET A 397 -15.17 -17.75 -0.18
C MET A 397 -13.75 -17.18 -0.21
N LEU A 398 -13.39 -16.31 0.74
CA LEU A 398 -12.03 -15.78 0.90
C LEU A 398 -11.02 -16.89 1.18
N SER A 399 -11.34 -17.79 2.12
CA SER A 399 -10.49 -18.95 2.40
C SER A 399 -10.34 -19.89 1.20
N GLN A 400 -11.39 -20.10 0.40
CA GLN A 400 -11.31 -20.90 -0.82
C GLN A 400 -10.40 -20.27 -1.89
N ARG A 401 -10.28 -18.94 -1.91
CA ARG A 401 -9.33 -18.20 -2.76
C ARG A 401 -7.90 -18.20 -2.19
N GLY A 402 -7.68 -18.75 -1.00
CA GLY A 402 -6.38 -18.70 -0.33
C GLY A 402 -6.06 -17.34 0.31
N LEU A 403 -7.04 -16.44 0.40
CA LEU A 403 -6.86 -15.10 0.96
C LEU A 403 -6.98 -15.12 2.48
N SER A 404 -6.12 -14.38 3.15
CA SER A 404 -6.30 -14.08 4.58
C SER A 404 -7.41 -13.05 4.78
N TYR A 405 -8.08 -13.06 5.92
CA TYR A 405 -9.07 -12.02 6.24
C TYR A 405 -9.04 -11.57 7.70
N VAL A 406 -9.48 -10.33 7.91
CA VAL A 406 -9.83 -9.80 9.23
C VAL A 406 -11.14 -9.05 9.14
N VAL A 407 -12.13 -9.49 9.92
CA VAL A 407 -13.44 -8.83 10.00
C VAL A 407 -13.89 -8.69 11.47
N PRO A 408 -14.40 -7.52 11.91
CA PRO A 408 -15.00 -7.41 13.22
C PRO A 408 -16.30 -8.21 13.29
N LYS A 409 -16.57 -8.80 14.44
CA LYS A 409 -17.77 -9.58 14.70
C LYS A 409 -18.69 -8.84 15.67
N ARG A 410 -19.99 -8.83 15.37
CA ARG A 410 -21.01 -8.46 16.36
C ARG A 410 -21.10 -9.53 17.45
N MET A 411 -20.83 -9.15 18.70
CA MET A 411 -20.90 -10.09 19.82
C MET A 411 -22.33 -10.60 20.02
N GLN A 412 -22.50 -11.93 19.94
CA GLN A 412 -23.72 -12.61 20.35
C GLN A 412 -23.61 -13.06 21.81
N THR A 413 -24.64 -13.72 22.34
CA THR A 413 -24.72 -14.14 23.75
C THR A 413 -23.48 -14.90 24.22
N SER A 414 -22.93 -15.80 23.39
CA SER A 414 -21.72 -16.57 23.67
C SER A 414 -20.47 -15.69 23.80
N GLU A 415 -20.26 -14.79 22.85
CA GLU A 415 -19.11 -13.88 22.80
C GLU A 415 -19.19 -12.88 23.95
N LYS A 416 -20.37 -12.36 24.27
CA LYS A 416 -20.60 -11.49 25.44
C LYS A 416 -20.25 -12.21 26.74
N ALA A 417 -20.67 -13.46 26.90
CA ALA A 417 -20.34 -14.26 28.08
C ALA A 417 -18.83 -14.54 28.18
N GLN A 418 -18.17 -14.80 27.05
CA GLN A 418 -16.72 -15.00 27.00
C GLN A 418 -15.97 -13.70 27.36
N ALA A 419 -16.35 -12.55 26.79
CA ALA A 419 -15.78 -11.25 27.10
C ALA A 419 -15.91 -10.91 28.60
N LYS A 420 -17.06 -11.17 29.22
CA LYS A 420 -17.24 -11.01 30.68
C LYS A 420 -16.29 -11.90 31.49
N ARG A 421 -16.04 -13.14 31.04
CA ARG A 421 -15.07 -14.05 31.69
C ARG A 421 -13.63 -13.56 31.55
N LEU A 422 -13.27 -13.02 30.38
CA LEU A 422 -11.94 -12.46 30.13
C LEU A 422 -11.70 -11.20 30.96
N LEU A 423 -12.71 -10.34 31.07
CA LEU A 423 -12.67 -9.14 31.91
C LEU A 423 -12.37 -9.48 33.38
N LYS A 424 -13.09 -10.46 33.94
CA LYS A 424 -12.85 -10.94 35.32
C LYS A 424 -11.45 -11.52 35.54
N LYS A 425 -10.80 -12.00 34.48
CA LYS A 425 -9.45 -12.58 34.51
C LYS A 425 -8.34 -11.58 34.17
N GLY A 426 -8.69 -10.33 33.83
CA GLY A 426 -7.72 -9.31 33.41
C GLY A 426 -6.91 -9.70 32.17
N LYS A 427 -7.52 -10.38 31.19
CA LYS A 427 -6.82 -10.82 29.96
C LYS A 427 -7.06 -9.87 28.80
N ASP A 428 -6.05 -9.12 28.39
CA ASP A 428 -6.22 -8.12 27.32
C ASP A 428 -6.36 -8.71 25.91
N ARG A 429 -5.84 -9.93 25.69
CA ARG A 429 -5.99 -10.67 24.43
C ARG A 429 -6.35 -12.13 24.67
N TYR A 430 -7.26 -12.66 23.86
CA TYR A 430 -7.64 -14.08 23.88
C TYR A 430 -8.06 -14.57 22.50
N GLU A 431 -7.52 -15.71 22.08
CA GLU A 431 -7.81 -16.34 20.79
C GLU A 431 -8.47 -17.70 20.99
N THR A 432 -9.44 -18.03 20.13
CA THR A 432 -10.11 -19.33 20.17
C THR A 432 -10.59 -19.73 18.79
N ASP A 433 -10.36 -20.98 18.42
CA ASP A 433 -10.90 -21.53 17.18
C ASP A 433 -12.42 -21.71 17.28
N ARG A 434 -13.11 -21.51 16.15
CA ARG A 434 -14.56 -21.52 16.02
C ARG A 434 -14.95 -22.11 14.66
N LYS A 435 -16.07 -22.82 14.63
CA LYS A 435 -16.70 -23.27 13.39
C LYS A 435 -17.98 -22.49 13.14
N LEU A 436 -18.14 -21.96 11.93
CA LEU A 436 -19.32 -21.26 11.45
C LEU A 436 -20.11 -22.20 10.55
N HIS A 437 -21.42 -22.34 10.79
CA HIS A 437 -22.26 -23.28 10.06
C HIS A 437 -22.69 -22.69 8.71
N LEU A 438 -22.35 -23.35 7.60
CA LEU A 438 -22.66 -22.89 6.25
C LEU A 438 -24.04 -23.37 5.76
N GLY A 439 -24.58 -24.44 6.34
CA GLY A 439 -25.71 -25.17 5.77
C GLY A 439 -25.28 -26.59 5.40
N ASP A 440 -26.23 -27.52 5.21
CA ASP A 440 -25.96 -28.87 4.70
C ASP A 440 -24.84 -29.66 5.40
N ASN A 441 -24.69 -29.47 6.73
CA ASN A 441 -23.60 -30.03 7.56
C ASN A 441 -22.18 -29.53 7.21
N GLU A 442 -22.05 -28.47 6.42
CA GLU A 442 -20.80 -27.82 6.10
C GLU A 442 -20.44 -26.72 7.11
N TRP A 443 -19.14 -26.60 7.39
CA TRP A 443 -18.63 -25.69 8.41
C TRP A 443 -17.37 -25.00 7.92
N HIS A 444 -17.35 -23.68 8.08
CA HIS A 444 -16.15 -22.87 7.89
C HIS A 444 -15.38 -22.72 9.20
N SER A 445 -14.08 -22.99 9.19
CA SER A 445 -13.23 -22.83 10.38
C SER A 445 -12.62 -21.44 10.41
N THR A 446 -12.72 -20.76 11.55
CA THR A 446 -12.17 -19.42 11.78
C THR A 446 -11.65 -19.31 13.21
N THR A 447 -10.78 -18.35 13.47
CA THR A 447 -10.32 -18.00 14.82
C THR A 447 -11.02 -16.71 15.26
N LEU A 448 -11.63 -16.73 16.44
CA LEU A 448 -12.11 -15.54 17.13
C LEU A 448 -10.99 -14.93 17.95
N ILE A 449 -10.77 -13.63 17.79
CA ILE A 449 -9.83 -12.88 18.62
C ILE A 449 -10.57 -11.82 19.42
N TYR A 450 -10.43 -11.89 20.74
CA TYR A 450 -10.93 -10.92 21.69
C TYR A 450 -9.77 -9.97 22.04
N ARG A 451 -9.96 -8.68 21.80
CA ARG A 451 -9.01 -7.63 22.18
C ARG A 451 -9.69 -6.64 23.10
N ARG A 452 -9.10 -6.39 24.26
CA ARG A 452 -9.54 -5.34 25.17
C ARG A 452 -9.16 -3.97 24.61
N LYS A 453 -10.06 -3.01 24.74
CA LYS A 453 -9.84 -1.62 24.40
C LYS A 453 -9.09 -0.96 25.55
N GLU A 454 -7.99 -0.29 25.24
CA GLU A 454 -7.11 0.34 26.24
C GLU A 454 -7.84 1.45 27.02
N ASP A 455 -8.68 2.25 26.35
CA ASP A 455 -9.37 3.41 26.94
C ASP A 455 -10.90 3.28 27.05
N SER A 456 -11.42 2.08 27.34
CA SER A 456 -12.87 1.90 27.44
C SER A 456 -13.43 2.38 28.79
N GLU A 457 -14.31 3.38 28.78
CA GLU A 457 -15.09 3.82 29.95
C GLU A 457 -16.13 2.77 30.42
N HIS A 458 -16.50 1.83 29.56
CA HIS A 458 -17.44 0.76 29.92
C HIS A 458 -16.84 -0.16 30.97
N THR A 459 -17.66 -0.65 31.90
CA THR A 459 -17.24 -1.59 32.97
C THR A 459 -17.62 -3.04 32.70
N ASP A 460 -18.05 -3.34 31.47
CA ASP A 460 -18.62 -4.63 31.10
C ASP A 460 -17.99 -5.24 29.83
N HIS A 461 -18.70 -6.16 29.18
CA HIS A 461 -18.25 -6.81 27.94
C HIS A 461 -17.87 -5.85 26.81
N GLN A 462 -18.38 -4.61 26.81
CA GLN A 462 -18.08 -3.60 25.79
C GLN A 462 -16.63 -3.09 25.82
N GLN A 463 -15.88 -3.43 26.89
CA GLN A 463 -14.42 -3.28 26.93
C GLN A 463 -13.70 -4.13 25.89
N TYR A 464 -14.36 -5.11 25.28
CA TYR A 464 -13.75 -5.96 24.26
C TYR A 464 -14.30 -5.67 22.88
N SER A 465 -13.45 -5.88 21.87
CA SER A 465 -13.82 -6.07 20.47
C SER A 465 -13.53 -7.51 20.07
N VAL A 466 -14.37 -8.09 19.19
CA VAL A 466 -14.17 -9.45 18.66
C VAL A 466 -13.93 -9.37 17.17
N PHE A 467 -12.95 -10.11 16.70
CA PHE A 467 -12.59 -10.22 15.28
C PHE A 467 -12.61 -11.68 14.86
N MET A 468 -12.89 -11.93 13.57
CA MET A 468 -12.79 -13.22 12.91
C MET A 468 -11.63 -13.16 11.92
N THR A 469 -10.78 -14.19 11.93
CA THR A 469 -9.69 -14.38 10.96
C THR A 469 -9.49 -15.86 10.64
N ASN A 470 -8.82 -16.18 9.53
CA ASN A 470 -8.38 -17.53 9.15
C ASN A 470 -6.86 -17.75 9.33
N ARG A 471 -6.11 -16.74 9.82
CA ARG A 471 -4.66 -16.85 10.09
C ARG A 471 -4.37 -16.64 11.59
N LYS A 472 -3.41 -17.39 12.14
CA LYS A 472 -3.00 -17.30 13.56
C LYS A 472 -1.90 -16.25 13.73
N SER A 473 -2.05 -15.37 14.74
CA SER A 473 -1.10 -14.29 15.12
C SER A 473 -0.83 -13.19 14.04
N GLY A 474 -0.43 -11.99 14.46
CA GLY A 474 0.02 -10.87 13.59
C GLY A 474 -1.03 -9.85 13.10
N LEU A 475 -2.18 -10.31 12.60
CA LEU A 475 -3.09 -9.51 11.76
C LEU A 475 -3.96 -8.44 12.43
N LEU A 476 -4.07 -8.44 13.77
CA LEU A 476 -4.91 -7.45 14.46
C LEU A 476 -4.34 -6.04 14.43
N THR A 477 -3.02 -5.91 14.31
CA THR A 477 -2.37 -4.62 14.09
C THR A 477 -2.79 -4.05 12.74
N GLU A 478 -2.93 -4.92 11.73
CA GLU A 478 -3.30 -4.52 10.36
C GLU A 478 -4.72 -3.98 10.25
N TYR A 479 -5.65 -4.41 11.12
CA TYR A 479 -7.00 -3.84 11.13
C TYR A 479 -7.00 -2.33 11.43
N GLY A 480 -5.96 -1.81 12.10
CA GLY A 480 -5.77 -0.37 12.30
C GLY A 480 -5.70 0.40 10.98
N TYR A 481 -5.10 -0.17 9.93
CA TYR A 481 -4.97 0.47 8.62
C TYR A 481 -6.31 0.72 7.94
N ARG A 482 -7.38 0.03 8.35
CA ARG A 482 -8.72 0.29 7.83
C ARG A 482 -9.18 1.73 8.14
N TRP A 483 -8.65 2.38 9.18
CA TRP A 483 -8.94 3.80 9.46
C TRP A 483 -8.54 4.73 8.31
N GLU A 484 -7.54 4.36 7.51
CA GLU A 484 -7.12 5.15 6.32
C GLU A 484 -8.21 5.25 5.26
N ILE A 485 -9.13 4.28 5.21
CA ILE A 485 -10.28 4.35 4.30
C ILE A 485 -11.29 5.40 4.78
N GLU A 486 -11.57 5.46 6.08
CA GLU A 486 -12.54 6.41 6.62
C GLU A 486 -12.04 7.85 6.46
N SER A 487 -10.75 8.09 6.71
CA SER A 487 -10.12 9.39 6.40
C SER A 487 -10.05 9.64 4.89
N GLY A 488 -9.71 8.63 4.09
CA GLY A 488 -9.68 8.68 2.64
C GLY A 488 -11.02 9.08 2.03
N TYR A 489 -12.14 8.54 2.53
CA TYR A 489 -13.47 8.91 2.05
C TYR A 489 -13.84 10.37 2.31
N LYS A 490 -13.39 10.95 3.43
CA LYS A 490 -13.60 12.38 3.67
C LYS A 490 -12.92 13.20 2.57
N SER A 491 -11.70 12.81 2.17
CA SER A 491 -11.00 13.46 1.05
C SER A 491 -11.68 13.20 -0.30
N ILE A 492 -12.09 11.96 -0.59
CA ILE A 492 -12.78 11.61 -1.84
C ILE A 492 -14.07 12.44 -2.02
N LYS A 493 -14.87 12.62 -0.96
CA LYS A 493 -16.10 13.42 -1.03
C LYS A 493 -15.84 14.88 -1.42
N ARG A 494 -14.68 15.45 -1.08
CA ARG A 494 -14.30 16.81 -1.50
C ARG A 494 -14.11 16.93 -3.01
N PHE A 495 -13.70 15.84 -3.66
CA PHE A 495 -13.46 15.80 -5.10
C PHE A 495 -14.71 15.49 -5.92
N MET A 496 -15.87 15.29 -5.28
CA MET A 496 -17.11 15.03 -5.98
C MET A 496 -17.74 16.34 -6.48
N GLY A 497 -18.04 16.40 -7.77
CA GLY A 497 -18.85 17.49 -8.33
C GLY A 497 -20.28 17.47 -7.78
N ALA A 498 -20.82 18.64 -7.44
CA ALA A 498 -22.18 18.74 -6.91
C ALA A 498 -23.23 18.39 -7.98
N THR A 499 -24.25 17.62 -7.60
CA THR A 499 -25.32 17.22 -8.52
C THR A 499 -26.66 16.97 -7.83
N THR A 500 -27.72 17.47 -8.46
CA THR A 500 -29.12 17.18 -8.13
C THR A 500 -29.75 16.13 -9.05
N SER A 501 -28.98 15.59 -10.01
CA SER A 501 -29.46 14.56 -10.94
C SER A 501 -29.86 13.28 -10.18
N LYS A 502 -30.90 12.57 -10.63
CA LYS A 502 -31.24 11.22 -10.14
C LYS A 502 -30.54 10.11 -10.94
N ASP A 503 -29.94 10.46 -12.07
CA ASP A 503 -29.22 9.53 -12.93
C ASP A 503 -28.09 8.80 -12.17
N PHE A 504 -28.23 7.48 -12.04
CA PHE A 504 -27.35 6.64 -11.24
C PHE A 504 -25.95 6.50 -11.85
N GLY A 505 -25.87 6.38 -13.18
CA GLY A 505 -24.61 6.28 -13.92
C GLY A 505 -23.76 7.54 -13.76
N LEU A 506 -24.37 8.73 -13.89
CA LEU A 506 -23.72 10.01 -13.68
C LEU A 506 -23.19 10.18 -12.25
N ARG A 507 -23.97 9.80 -11.24
CA ARG A 507 -23.53 9.88 -9.83
C ARG A 507 -22.39 8.91 -9.55
N PHE A 508 -22.47 7.70 -10.08
CA PHE A 508 -21.39 6.73 -9.98
C PHE A 508 -20.12 7.22 -10.69
N PHE A 509 -20.24 7.83 -11.88
CA PHE A 509 -19.09 8.44 -12.57
C PHE A 509 -18.42 9.52 -11.73
N TYR A 510 -19.18 10.44 -11.11
CA TYR A 510 -18.60 11.47 -10.23
C TYR A 510 -17.86 10.86 -9.04
N PHE A 511 -18.41 9.80 -8.43
CA PHE A 511 -17.75 9.09 -7.35
C PHE A 511 -16.47 8.38 -7.83
N ALA A 512 -16.53 7.62 -8.92
CA ALA A 512 -15.38 6.91 -9.47
C ALA A 512 -14.26 7.88 -9.90
N PHE A 513 -14.60 9.01 -10.52
CA PHE A 513 -13.64 10.03 -10.90
C PHE A 513 -13.01 10.70 -9.66
N ALA A 514 -13.79 10.94 -8.60
CA ALA A 514 -13.27 11.43 -7.33
C ALA A 514 -12.30 10.42 -6.67
N CYS A 515 -12.58 9.12 -6.72
CA CYS A 515 -11.64 8.08 -6.30
C CYS A 515 -10.34 8.09 -7.11
N LEU A 516 -10.42 8.41 -8.41
CA LEU A 516 -9.23 8.53 -9.25
C LEU A 516 -8.39 9.75 -8.87
N LEU A 517 -9.00 10.93 -8.68
CA LEU A 517 -8.29 12.14 -8.25
C LEU A 517 -7.61 11.94 -6.88
N TYR A 518 -8.29 11.25 -5.96
CA TYR A 518 -7.68 10.84 -4.69
C TYR A 518 -6.47 9.92 -4.91
N SER A 519 -6.59 8.91 -5.76
CA SER A 519 -5.49 7.98 -6.04
C SER A 519 -4.30 8.68 -6.72
N ILE A 520 -4.56 9.61 -7.64
CA ILE A 520 -3.53 10.46 -8.27
C ILE A 520 -2.81 11.27 -7.19
N TRP A 521 -3.55 11.93 -6.30
CA TRP A 521 -2.94 12.67 -5.19
C TRP A 521 -2.02 11.79 -4.34
N ARG A 522 -2.48 10.61 -3.93
CA ARG A 522 -1.68 9.70 -3.11
C ARG A 522 -0.45 9.17 -3.84
N ALA A 523 -0.56 8.91 -5.15
CA ALA A 523 0.57 8.50 -5.98
C ALA A 523 1.60 9.62 -6.17
N VAL A 524 1.16 10.87 -6.38
CA VAL A 524 2.06 12.03 -6.47
C VAL A 524 2.79 12.22 -5.14
N ASP A 525 2.06 12.21 -4.03
CA ASP A 525 2.62 12.35 -2.69
C ASP A 525 3.67 11.26 -2.41
N LEU A 526 3.37 10.00 -2.72
CA LEU A 526 4.35 8.90 -2.66
C LEU A 526 5.62 9.22 -3.45
N LEU A 527 5.47 9.49 -4.75
CA LEU A 527 6.61 9.64 -5.64
C LEU A 527 7.48 10.84 -5.25
N VAL A 528 6.88 11.92 -4.75
CA VAL A 528 7.61 13.08 -4.23
C VAL A 528 8.35 12.72 -2.96
N GLN A 529 7.73 12.04 -2.01
CA GLN A 529 8.40 11.62 -0.77
C GLN A 529 9.58 10.71 -1.08
N VAL A 530 9.37 9.63 -1.84
CA VAL A 530 10.43 8.69 -2.20
C VAL A 530 11.59 9.38 -2.93
N GLN A 531 11.31 10.38 -3.77
CA GLN A 531 12.36 11.13 -4.47
C GLN A 531 13.12 12.11 -3.57
N LEU A 532 12.52 12.59 -2.48
CA LEU A 532 13.13 13.56 -1.57
C LEU A 532 13.82 12.91 -0.37
N THR A 533 13.20 11.88 0.21
CA THR A 533 13.64 11.24 1.45
C THR A 533 14.16 9.82 1.23
N GLY A 534 13.87 9.20 0.08
CA GLY A 534 14.20 7.80 -0.18
C GLY A 534 13.26 6.81 0.52
N GLU A 535 12.25 7.29 1.26
CA GLU A 535 11.25 6.47 1.94
C GLU A 535 9.85 7.08 1.75
N TYR A 536 8.82 6.33 2.13
CA TYR A 536 7.44 6.81 2.16
C TYR A 536 6.92 6.84 3.60
N GLU A 537 6.57 8.03 4.05
CA GLU A 537 5.80 8.26 5.26
C GLU A 537 4.31 8.37 4.89
N HIS A 538 3.44 7.67 5.63
CA HIS A 538 2.00 7.67 5.36
C HIS A 538 1.37 9.07 5.43
N SER A 539 1.97 9.99 6.19
CA SER A 539 1.53 11.37 6.30
C SER A 539 1.88 12.15 5.03
N PRO A 540 0.90 12.78 4.34
CA PRO A 540 1.19 13.54 3.14
C PRO A 540 2.04 14.79 3.40
N ILE A 541 3.13 14.94 2.67
CA ILE A 541 3.88 16.20 2.55
C ILE A 541 3.31 17.06 1.41
N VAL A 542 2.76 16.41 0.38
CA VAL A 542 2.03 17.10 -0.70
C VAL A 542 0.55 17.07 -0.37
N THR A 543 -0.06 18.24 -0.20
CA THR A 543 -1.49 18.33 0.08
C THR A 543 -2.33 17.98 -1.15
N ALA A 544 -3.59 17.59 -0.92
CA ALA A 544 -4.55 17.41 -1.99
C ALA A 544 -4.69 18.68 -2.83
N ASP A 545 -4.83 19.84 -2.18
CA ASP A 545 -4.99 21.14 -2.85
C ASP A 545 -3.78 21.50 -3.73
N ASN A 546 -2.55 21.21 -3.28
CA ASN A 546 -1.35 21.42 -4.09
C ASN A 546 -1.36 20.55 -5.33
N THR A 547 -1.59 19.24 -5.16
CA THR A 547 -1.62 18.30 -6.29
C THR A 547 -2.71 18.69 -7.28
N LEU A 548 -3.91 18.99 -6.79
CA LEU A 548 -5.05 19.41 -7.60
C LEU A 548 -4.79 20.72 -8.34
N THR A 549 -4.10 21.68 -7.72
CA THR A 549 -3.67 22.93 -8.38
C THR A 549 -2.65 22.67 -9.50
N LEU A 550 -1.78 21.67 -9.34
CA LEU A 550 -0.84 21.26 -10.37
C LEU A 550 -1.54 20.50 -11.51
N VAL A 551 -2.44 19.56 -11.19
CA VAL A 551 -3.27 18.88 -12.19
C VAL A 551 -4.09 19.90 -12.99
N LYS A 552 -4.59 20.95 -12.33
CA LYS A 552 -5.26 22.08 -12.97
C LYS A 552 -4.37 22.75 -14.03
N LYS A 553 -3.11 23.05 -13.70
CA LYS A 553 -2.14 23.64 -14.63
C LYS A 553 -1.92 22.74 -15.87
N GLU A 554 -1.73 21.44 -15.65
CA GLU A 554 -1.45 20.46 -16.72
C GLU A 554 -2.64 20.21 -17.64
N THR A 555 -3.86 20.29 -17.11
CA THR A 555 -5.11 20.20 -17.89
C THR A 555 -5.40 21.46 -18.71
N GLY A 556 -4.44 22.37 -18.84
CA GLY A 556 -4.58 23.62 -19.57
C GLY A 556 -5.52 24.61 -18.88
N ILE A 557 -5.56 24.58 -17.56
CA ILE A 557 -6.34 25.50 -16.73
C ILE A 557 -5.33 26.42 -16.01
N GLY A 558 -5.09 27.60 -16.57
CA GLY A 558 -4.09 28.56 -16.10
C GLY A 558 -4.29 29.93 -16.69
#